data_AF-A0A7R8CQJ8-F1
#
_entry.id   AF-A0A7R8CQJ8-F1
#
_cell.length_a   1.000
_cell.length_b   1.000
_cell.length_c   1.000
_cell.angle_alpha   90.00
_cell.angle_beta   90.00
_cell.angle_gamma   90.00
#
_symmetry.space_group_name_H-M   'P 1'
#
loop_
_entity.id
_entity.type
_entity.pdbx_description
1 polymer ?
#
loop_
_entity_poly.entity_id
_entity_poly.type
_entity_poly.pdbx_seq_one_letter_code
_entity_poly.pdbx_strand_id
1 'polypeptide(L)'
;MKNDERTSRNLEMGLEQGSSTIKTLMRTTIQNPFPPIPNKRIEQGNDLPRRYGEFPLELSNTPICDIDPFYADQRTFMVIAKNGSITRFSAEPALFFLTPFHPIRRIAIRVLTHPLFNFIIICTILVNCIVMMLPDTEYTSASEIIFTSIYTYESAVKLLARGFILHNFTYLRDPWNWLDFAVIGMSYITIAIDLGSFSSLRTFRVFRALKSVAVVPGLKTIVGAIIYSVKNLFDVTILTLFGLALFALLGLQLYMGVLTQRCIYEIPDELLEMNNGSVHSVYKSWYINSSNLYVSEVTNDYIMCGNSSGAGKCPEGTVCLAGFAQNPNHGYTTFDNFGYAYLCAFRLMTQDYWENLYQITLRTAGPWNILFFILNIFMGSFYLINLILAIVAMSYDELQRELEELEALKAAEIAVFKEAEEALGDVSKVNFSSSSGVDNPSFKFDEDVALPFTQSSISNTSNLEFLPPLNGGIEPKLTNHRDLLILKDVINEVSMDQHIRHENPSDYNGRLNNNGFDLRENESEEDEDSMTIFKRKGIKVLKQLGEIFCIWDCCKVWIRFSEVLAVIVFDPFVDLSITLCIVVNVLFMMFDHYNIEYDANGGMSMEMNNLLKNGNYFFYYNICI
;
A
#
# COMPACT_ATOMS: atom_id res chain seq x y z
N MET A 1 26.28 44.42 -12.39
CA MET A 1 27.75 44.25 -12.24
C MET A 1 28.27 44.63 -10.85
N LYS A 2 28.39 45.92 -10.47
CA LYS A 2 29.06 46.27 -9.18
C LYS A 2 28.31 45.89 -7.88
N ASN A 3 27.00 45.58 -7.94
CA ASN A 3 26.27 45.06 -6.77
C ASN A 3 26.32 43.53 -6.66
N ASP A 4 26.64 42.82 -7.75
CA ASP A 4 26.65 41.35 -7.78
C ASP A 4 27.84 40.81 -6.98
N GLU A 5 29.05 41.34 -7.22
CA GLU A 5 30.28 40.94 -6.49
C GLU A 5 30.19 41.10 -4.97
N ARG A 6 29.37 42.04 -4.48
CA ARG A 6 29.19 42.28 -3.04
C ARG A 6 28.18 41.30 -2.43
N THR A 7 27.25 40.81 -3.24
CA THR A 7 26.28 39.79 -2.84
C THR A 7 26.91 38.39 -2.91
N SER A 8 27.75 38.11 -3.93
CA SER A 8 28.56 36.90 -4.02
C SER A 8 29.51 36.76 -2.82
N ARG A 9 30.30 37.80 -2.50
CA ARG A 9 31.21 37.77 -1.36
C ARG A 9 30.52 37.57 -0.01
N ASN A 10 29.30 38.09 0.16
CA ASN A 10 28.52 37.84 1.37
C ASN A 10 27.99 36.40 1.43
N LEU A 11 27.71 35.76 0.29
CA LEU A 11 27.39 34.34 0.23
C LEU A 11 28.62 33.45 0.48
N GLU A 12 29.77 33.82 -0.07
CA GLU A 12 31.06 33.13 0.12
C GLU A 12 31.48 33.18 1.59
N MET A 13 31.47 34.37 2.23
CA MET A 13 31.76 34.49 3.66
C MET A 13 30.75 33.74 4.55
N GLY A 14 29.45 33.72 4.18
CA GLY A 14 28.44 32.93 4.89
C GLY A 14 28.65 31.42 4.76
N LEU A 15 29.01 30.95 3.56
CA LEU A 15 29.39 29.56 3.29
C LEU A 15 30.66 29.17 4.06
N GLU A 16 31.68 30.02 4.12
CA GLU A 16 32.93 29.73 4.82
C GLU A 16 32.77 29.74 6.35
N GLN A 17 32.06 30.72 6.92
CA GLN A 17 31.90 30.84 8.39
C GLN A 17 30.97 29.77 8.99
N GLY A 18 29.91 29.36 8.28
CA GLY A 18 29.12 28.20 8.69
C GLY A 18 29.86 26.87 8.48
N SER A 19 30.62 26.76 7.38
CA SER A 19 31.28 25.51 7.02
C SER A 19 32.55 25.21 7.82
N SER A 20 33.30 26.21 8.32
CA SER A 20 34.52 25.98 9.11
C SER A 20 34.22 25.28 10.43
N THR A 21 33.24 25.76 11.19
CA THR A 21 32.81 25.17 12.47
C THR A 21 32.30 23.74 12.29
N ILE A 22 31.42 23.51 11.30
CA ILE A 22 30.84 22.18 11.04
C ILE A 22 31.88 21.21 10.46
N LYS A 23 32.75 21.64 9.53
CA LYS A 23 33.86 20.79 9.02
C LYS A 23 34.86 20.42 10.11
N THR A 24 35.07 21.27 11.11
CA THR A 24 35.96 20.96 12.24
C THR A 24 35.35 19.89 13.13
N LEU A 25 34.04 19.99 13.44
CA LEU A 25 33.27 18.96 14.17
C LEU A 25 33.10 17.63 13.41
N MET A 26 33.04 17.66 12.08
CA MET A 26 32.99 16.44 11.26
C MET A 26 34.37 15.78 11.09
N ARG A 27 35.46 16.55 10.98
CA ARG A 27 36.80 15.99 10.69
C ARG A 27 37.38 15.14 11.83
N THR A 28 36.89 15.29 13.05
CA THR A 28 37.23 14.42 14.19
C THR A 28 36.51 13.06 14.17
N THR A 29 35.54 12.85 13.29
CA THR A 29 34.64 11.68 13.34
C THR A 29 34.82 10.74 12.15
N ILE A 30 35.66 9.72 12.35
CA ILE A 30 35.76 8.48 11.55
C ILE A 30 36.17 8.67 10.07
N GLN A 31 37.48 8.56 9.81
CA GLN A 31 38.04 8.48 8.46
C GLN A 31 37.94 7.05 7.90
N ASN A 32 36.73 6.64 7.52
CA ASN A 32 36.47 5.31 6.94
C ASN A 32 37.16 5.14 5.56
N PRO A 33 37.82 3.99 5.28
CA PRO A 33 38.56 3.76 4.03
C PRO A 33 37.70 3.26 2.85
N PHE A 34 36.39 3.11 3.04
CA PHE A 34 35.44 2.66 2.01
C PHE A 34 34.73 3.87 1.38
N PRO A 35 34.36 3.81 0.08
CA PRO A 35 33.53 4.84 -0.52
C PRO A 35 32.20 4.93 0.23
N PRO A 36 31.67 6.14 0.51
CA PRO A 36 30.38 6.27 1.18
C PRO A 36 29.26 5.62 0.37
N ILE A 37 28.24 5.15 1.08
CA ILE A 37 27.02 4.53 0.53
C ILE A 37 25.86 5.51 0.84
N PRO A 38 24.94 5.78 -0.09
CA PRO A 38 23.81 6.68 0.15
C PRO A 38 22.99 6.24 1.37
N ASN A 39 22.68 7.17 2.26
CA ASN A 39 22.01 6.85 3.51
C ASN A 39 20.49 6.77 3.33
N LYS A 40 19.92 5.56 3.34
CA LYS A 40 18.47 5.28 3.23
C LYS A 40 17.59 6.17 4.12
N ARG A 41 18.06 6.52 5.34
CA ARG A 41 17.27 7.34 6.27
C ARG A 41 17.07 8.77 5.78
N ILE A 42 18.05 9.31 5.06
CA ILE A 42 18.05 10.69 4.53
C ILE A 42 17.55 10.71 3.08
N GLU A 43 16.75 9.73 2.62
CA GLU A 43 16.26 9.68 1.23
C GLU A 43 15.24 10.78 0.89
N GLN A 44 15.02 11.00 -0.42
CA GLN A 44 14.17 12.08 -0.91
C GLN A 44 12.69 11.79 -0.62
N GLY A 45 12.06 12.66 0.16
CA GLY A 45 10.66 12.53 0.60
C GLY A 45 10.49 12.09 2.05
N ASN A 46 11.56 11.61 2.71
CA ASN A 46 11.59 11.41 4.16
C ASN A 46 11.66 12.75 4.89
N ASP A 47 11.23 12.78 6.14
CA ASP A 47 11.51 13.90 7.05
C ASP A 47 12.92 13.79 7.67
N LEU A 48 13.48 14.93 8.06
CA LEU A 48 14.82 15.02 8.64
C LEU A 48 14.92 14.20 9.94
N PRO A 49 15.85 13.22 10.05
CA PRO A 49 16.01 12.44 11.28
C PRO A 49 16.31 13.32 12.49
N ARG A 50 15.62 13.08 13.63
CA ARG A 50 15.69 13.91 14.85
C ARG A 50 17.12 14.13 15.39
N ARG A 51 18.07 13.24 15.06
CA ARG A 51 19.52 13.39 15.26
C ARG A 51 20.08 14.76 14.82
N TYR A 52 19.48 15.43 13.83
CA TYR A 52 19.91 16.74 13.34
C TYR A 52 19.26 17.95 14.06
N GLY A 53 18.37 17.70 15.04
CA GLY A 53 17.64 18.73 15.78
C GLY A 53 16.49 19.38 15.01
N GLU A 54 15.79 20.33 15.65
CA GLU A 54 14.80 21.15 14.95
C GLU A 54 15.47 22.08 13.93
N PHE A 55 15.05 21.99 12.66
CA PHE A 55 15.65 22.80 11.60
C PHE A 55 15.19 24.27 11.70
N PRO A 56 16.12 25.26 11.74
CA PRO A 56 15.76 26.66 11.98
C PRO A 56 14.85 27.23 10.90
N LEU A 57 13.69 27.75 11.32
CA LEU A 57 12.60 28.20 10.45
C LEU A 57 13.00 29.29 9.44
N GLU A 58 14.05 30.06 9.72
CA GLU A 58 14.60 31.09 8.83
C GLU A 58 15.28 30.53 7.58
N LEU A 59 15.89 29.33 7.69
CA LEU A 59 16.54 28.63 6.57
C LEU A 59 15.58 27.69 5.82
N SER A 60 14.36 27.48 6.33
CA SER A 60 13.37 26.61 5.68
C SER A 60 12.99 27.12 4.29
N ASN A 61 12.87 26.22 3.32
CA ASN A 61 12.66 26.52 1.90
C ASN A 61 13.81 27.36 1.26
N THR A 62 15.02 27.30 1.81
CA THR A 62 16.26 27.80 1.18
C THR A 62 17.14 26.63 0.72
N PRO A 63 17.93 26.78 -0.36
CA PRO A 63 18.86 25.75 -0.81
C PRO A 63 20.09 25.71 0.10
N ILE A 64 20.36 24.53 0.66
CA ILE A 64 21.52 24.21 1.50
C ILE A 64 22.38 23.14 0.82
N CYS A 65 23.64 23.00 1.24
CA CYS A 65 24.47 21.86 0.87
C CYS A 65 23.82 20.55 1.31
N ASP A 66 24.09 19.44 0.62
CA ASP A 66 23.61 18.13 1.07
C ASP A 66 24.25 17.74 2.41
N ILE A 67 23.48 17.04 3.24
CA ILE A 67 23.88 16.64 4.60
C ILE A 67 24.53 15.24 4.57
N ASP A 68 24.20 14.42 3.55
CA ASP A 68 24.76 13.09 3.37
C ASP A 68 26.17 13.17 2.74
N PRO A 69 27.22 12.62 3.41
CA PRO A 69 28.59 12.59 2.87
C PRO A 69 28.71 11.96 1.46
N PHE A 70 27.81 11.06 1.07
CA PHE A 70 27.81 10.47 -0.28
C PHE A 70 27.50 11.50 -1.39
N TYR A 71 26.75 12.55 -1.06
CA TYR A 71 26.36 13.61 -1.98
C TYR A 71 27.21 14.88 -1.84
N ALA A 72 28.18 14.92 -0.92
CA ALA A 72 29.03 16.08 -0.67
C ALA A 72 29.96 16.43 -1.85
N ASP A 73 30.50 15.43 -2.55
CA ASP A 73 31.31 15.61 -3.77
C ASP A 73 30.46 15.73 -5.06
N GLN A 74 29.14 15.54 -4.95
CA GLN A 74 28.23 15.60 -6.09
C GLN A 74 27.66 17.02 -6.28
N ARG A 75 27.30 17.37 -7.52
CA ARG A 75 26.65 18.66 -7.85
C ARG A 75 25.17 18.63 -7.48
N THR A 76 24.91 18.61 -6.18
CA THR A 76 23.58 18.46 -5.58
C THR A 76 23.38 19.43 -4.43
N PHE A 77 22.14 19.84 -4.21
CA PHE A 77 21.72 20.65 -3.07
C PHE A 77 20.39 20.16 -2.51
N MET A 78 20.17 20.39 -1.23
CA MET A 78 18.97 20.01 -0.51
C MET A 78 18.11 21.24 -0.22
N VAL A 79 16.80 21.06 -0.14
CA VAL A 79 15.86 22.03 0.44
C VAL A 79 14.99 21.30 1.45
N ILE A 80 14.99 21.80 2.68
CA ILE A 80 14.17 21.28 3.79
C ILE A 80 12.92 22.15 3.92
N ALA A 81 11.74 21.52 3.89
CA ALA A 81 10.46 22.18 4.04
C ALA A 81 10.15 22.54 5.51
N LYS A 82 9.02 23.21 5.78
CA LYS A 82 8.68 23.65 7.16
C LYS A 82 8.26 22.51 8.10
N ASN A 83 7.92 21.36 7.55
CA ASN A 83 7.58 20.13 8.25
C ASN A 83 8.78 19.16 8.40
N GLY A 84 9.99 19.57 7.97
CA GLY A 84 11.18 18.70 8.01
C GLY A 84 11.43 17.89 6.74
N SER A 85 10.50 17.80 5.79
CA SER A 85 10.67 16.93 4.61
C SER A 85 11.82 17.36 3.69
N ILE A 86 12.58 16.35 3.26
CA ILE A 86 13.80 16.47 2.48
C ILE A 86 13.50 16.41 0.99
N THR A 87 13.90 17.46 0.26
CA THR A 87 13.87 17.47 -1.21
C THR A 87 15.27 17.74 -1.78
N ARG A 88 15.73 16.89 -2.70
CA ARG A 88 17.03 17.03 -3.39
C ARG A 88 16.86 17.57 -4.80
N PHE A 89 17.88 18.31 -5.26
CA PHE A 89 17.96 18.91 -6.57
C PHE A 89 19.39 18.83 -7.13
N SER A 90 19.52 18.69 -8.45
CA SER A 90 20.81 18.88 -9.13
C SER A 90 21.19 20.36 -9.19
N ALA A 91 22.45 20.69 -8.88
CA ALA A 91 23.04 22.01 -9.09
C ALA A 91 23.41 22.30 -10.56
N GLU A 92 23.25 21.33 -11.47
CA GLU A 92 23.61 21.48 -12.88
C GLU A 92 22.53 22.27 -13.66
N PRO A 93 22.84 22.94 -14.78
CA PRO A 93 21.91 23.85 -15.45
C PRO A 93 20.70 23.13 -16.04
N ALA A 94 19.50 23.48 -15.57
CA ALA A 94 18.25 22.90 -16.07
C ALA A 94 18.00 23.35 -17.53
N LEU A 95 17.46 22.45 -18.36
CA LEU A 95 17.24 22.68 -19.80
C LEU A 95 18.48 23.19 -20.56
N PHE A 96 19.70 22.88 -20.08
CA PHE A 96 21.00 23.34 -20.60
C PHE A 96 21.31 24.85 -20.48
N PHE A 97 20.37 25.70 -20.04
CA PHE A 97 20.61 27.16 -19.89
C PHE A 97 20.21 27.77 -18.54
N LEU A 98 19.35 27.11 -17.75
CA LEU A 98 18.88 27.62 -16.45
C LEU A 98 19.85 27.23 -15.31
N THR A 99 20.89 28.04 -15.13
CA THR A 99 21.78 27.97 -13.96
C THR A 99 20.96 28.09 -12.64
N PRO A 100 21.44 27.53 -11.51
CA PRO A 100 20.73 27.61 -10.22
C PRO A 100 20.36 29.02 -9.77
N PHE A 101 21.16 30.02 -10.16
CA PHE A 101 20.96 31.43 -9.80
C PHE A 101 19.87 32.13 -10.63
N HIS A 102 19.33 31.50 -11.68
CA HIS A 102 18.32 32.12 -12.53
C HIS A 102 16.98 32.30 -11.76
N PRO A 103 16.36 33.50 -11.77
CA PRO A 103 15.20 33.80 -10.91
C PRO A 103 14.02 32.86 -11.13
N ILE A 104 13.73 32.47 -12.40
CA ILE A 104 12.67 31.51 -12.72
C ILE A 104 12.87 30.18 -11.99
N ARG A 105 14.11 29.68 -11.92
CA ARG A 105 14.42 28.40 -11.28
C ARG A 105 14.30 28.49 -9.76
N ARG A 106 14.77 29.59 -9.16
CA ARG A 106 14.61 29.88 -7.72
C ARG A 106 13.13 29.99 -7.32
N ILE A 107 12.28 30.55 -8.19
CA ILE A 107 10.82 30.60 -8.00
C ILE A 107 10.23 29.18 -8.13
N ALA A 108 10.58 28.43 -9.18
CA ALA A 108 10.06 27.07 -9.40
C ALA A 108 10.34 26.13 -8.21
N ILE A 109 11.57 26.17 -7.65
CA ILE A 109 11.93 25.42 -6.43
C ILE A 109 11.03 25.83 -5.25
N ARG A 110 10.89 27.14 -4.99
CA ARG A 110 10.07 27.66 -3.88
C ARG A 110 8.58 27.35 -4.02
N VAL A 111 8.06 27.26 -5.25
CA VAL A 111 6.68 26.81 -5.50
C VAL A 111 6.55 25.31 -5.22
N LEU A 112 7.50 24.50 -5.71
CA LEU A 112 7.47 23.04 -5.58
C LEU A 112 7.59 22.55 -4.13
N THR A 113 8.33 23.25 -3.26
CA THR A 113 8.45 22.87 -1.83
C THR A 113 7.34 23.44 -0.96
N HIS A 114 6.41 24.24 -1.50
CA HIS A 114 5.36 24.86 -0.71
C HIS A 114 4.16 23.91 -0.50
N PRO A 115 3.68 23.65 0.73
CA PRO A 115 2.65 22.65 0.99
C PRO A 115 1.31 22.93 0.27
N LEU A 116 0.96 24.21 0.07
CA LEU A 116 -0.24 24.59 -0.70
C LEU A 116 -0.18 24.14 -2.17
N PHE A 117 1.00 24.00 -2.78
CA PHE A 117 1.12 23.52 -4.16
C PHE A 117 0.65 22.07 -4.25
N ASN A 118 1.15 21.19 -3.38
CA ASN A 118 0.71 19.79 -3.30
C ASN A 118 -0.79 19.69 -2.98
N PHE A 119 -1.30 20.49 -2.04
CA PHE A 119 -2.73 20.55 -1.71
C PHE A 119 -3.61 20.93 -2.92
N ILE A 120 -3.24 21.97 -3.68
CA ILE A 120 -3.96 22.39 -4.89
C ILE A 120 -4.00 21.26 -5.93
N ILE A 121 -2.90 20.53 -6.13
CA ILE A 121 -2.85 19.39 -7.05
C ILE A 121 -3.75 18.24 -6.58
N ILE A 122 -3.75 17.89 -5.28
CA ILE A 122 -4.64 16.87 -4.71
C ILE A 122 -6.11 17.27 -4.92
N CYS A 123 -6.51 18.50 -4.59
CA CYS A 123 -7.86 18.99 -4.83
C CYS A 123 -8.23 18.97 -6.32
N THR A 124 -7.29 19.31 -7.22
CA THR A 124 -7.51 19.25 -8.67
C THR A 124 -7.75 17.80 -9.14
N ILE A 125 -7.00 16.83 -8.62
CA ILE A 125 -7.20 15.40 -8.93
C ILE A 125 -8.58 14.93 -8.45
N LEU A 126 -8.97 15.27 -7.21
CA LEU A 126 -10.29 14.88 -6.67
C LEU A 126 -11.45 15.49 -7.46
N VAL A 127 -11.40 16.79 -7.78
CA VAL A 127 -12.44 17.46 -8.58
C VAL A 127 -12.50 16.88 -10.01
N ASN A 128 -11.35 16.59 -10.64
CA ASN A 128 -11.31 15.89 -11.93
C ASN A 128 -11.95 14.50 -11.84
N CYS A 129 -11.66 13.71 -10.79
CA CYS A 129 -12.29 12.39 -10.59
C CYS A 129 -13.82 12.48 -10.43
N ILE A 130 -14.33 13.51 -9.75
CA ILE A 130 -15.78 13.76 -9.64
C ILE A 130 -16.38 14.13 -11.01
N VAL A 131 -15.71 15.02 -11.76
CA VAL A 131 -16.17 15.40 -13.11
C VAL A 131 -16.16 14.20 -14.07
N MET A 132 -15.22 13.27 -13.93
CA MET A 132 -15.19 12.01 -14.70
C MET A 132 -16.33 11.03 -14.37
N MET A 133 -17.10 11.24 -13.30
CA MET A 133 -18.32 10.46 -13.00
C MET A 133 -19.58 11.07 -13.64
N LEU A 134 -19.50 12.29 -14.16
CA LEU A 134 -20.62 12.97 -14.82
C LEU A 134 -20.72 12.54 -16.29
N PRO A 135 -21.92 12.50 -16.88
CA PRO A 135 -22.09 12.24 -18.31
C PRO A 135 -21.44 13.33 -19.17
N ASP A 136 -21.01 12.97 -20.39
CA ASP A 136 -20.41 13.89 -21.36
C ASP A 136 -21.32 15.11 -21.63
N THR A 137 -20.80 16.32 -21.42
CA THR A 137 -21.46 17.59 -21.71
C THR A 137 -20.46 18.61 -22.29
N GLU A 138 -20.96 19.74 -22.79
CA GLU A 138 -20.11 20.86 -23.22
C GLU A 138 -19.20 21.36 -22.07
N TYR A 139 -19.72 21.35 -20.83
CA TYR A 139 -18.97 21.74 -19.65
C TYR A 139 -17.85 20.73 -19.26
N THR A 140 -18.07 19.42 -19.41
CA THR A 140 -16.98 18.45 -19.16
C THR A 140 -15.83 18.67 -20.16
N SER A 141 -16.17 18.91 -21.44
CA SER A 141 -15.19 19.17 -22.50
C SER A 141 -14.32 20.41 -22.21
N ALA A 142 -14.92 21.50 -21.73
CA ALA A 142 -14.18 22.68 -21.28
C ALA A 142 -13.30 22.40 -20.04
N SER A 143 -13.80 21.60 -19.09
CA SER A 143 -13.06 21.25 -17.86
C SER A 143 -11.78 20.45 -18.15
N GLU A 144 -11.77 19.59 -19.18
CA GLU A 144 -10.60 18.78 -19.53
C GLU A 144 -9.41 19.61 -19.99
N ILE A 145 -9.67 20.72 -20.69
CA ILE A 145 -8.63 21.68 -21.10
C ILE A 145 -8.05 22.38 -19.86
N ILE A 146 -8.90 22.71 -18.88
CA ILE A 146 -8.49 23.33 -17.61
C ILE A 146 -7.63 22.35 -16.79
N PHE A 147 -8.08 21.11 -16.57
CA PHE A 147 -7.31 20.10 -15.84
C PHE A 147 -5.98 19.76 -16.54
N THR A 148 -5.99 19.61 -17.86
CA THR A 148 -4.75 19.39 -18.64
C THR A 148 -3.77 20.55 -18.46
N SER A 149 -4.25 21.80 -18.48
CA SER A 149 -3.42 22.98 -18.27
C SER A 149 -2.81 23.04 -16.86
N ILE A 150 -3.55 22.63 -15.82
CA ILE A 150 -3.03 22.56 -14.45
C ILE A 150 -1.94 21.50 -14.32
N TYR A 151 -2.12 20.31 -14.90
CA TYR A 151 -1.10 19.25 -14.88
C TYR A 151 0.15 19.61 -15.71
N THR A 152 -0.02 20.29 -16.85
CA THR A 152 1.10 20.85 -17.63
C THR A 152 1.86 21.90 -16.81
N TYR A 153 1.16 22.81 -16.12
CA TYR A 153 1.80 23.80 -15.25
C TYR A 153 2.62 23.14 -14.13
N GLU A 154 2.04 22.14 -13.45
CA GLU A 154 2.72 21.38 -12.39
C GLU A 154 4.00 20.69 -12.89
N SER A 155 3.91 20.01 -14.04
CA SER A 155 5.05 19.29 -14.62
C SER A 155 6.09 20.26 -15.18
N ALA A 156 5.70 21.44 -15.66
CA ALA A 156 6.62 22.52 -16.01
C ALA A 156 7.36 23.05 -14.78
N VAL A 157 6.68 23.23 -13.63
CA VAL A 157 7.33 23.62 -12.37
C VAL A 157 8.34 22.55 -11.90
N LYS A 158 7.95 21.26 -11.92
CA LYS A 158 8.84 20.12 -11.61
C LYS A 158 10.06 20.10 -12.53
N LEU A 159 9.86 20.27 -13.85
CA LEU A 159 10.89 20.30 -14.88
C LEU A 159 11.86 21.48 -14.73
N LEU A 160 11.34 22.69 -14.46
CA LEU A 160 12.16 23.89 -14.27
C LEU A 160 13.01 23.85 -12.99
N ALA A 161 12.51 23.19 -11.93
CA ALA A 161 13.26 22.98 -10.70
C ALA A 161 14.37 21.92 -10.85
N ARG A 162 14.02 20.73 -11.37
CA ARG A 162 14.88 19.53 -11.41
C ARG A 162 15.74 19.38 -12.67
N GLY A 163 15.37 19.99 -13.79
CA GLY A 163 15.99 19.75 -15.11
C GLY A 163 15.37 18.54 -15.86
N PHE A 164 15.85 18.27 -17.08
CA PHE A 164 15.18 17.38 -18.04
C PHE A 164 15.58 15.89 -17.98
N ILE A 165 16.81 15.53 -18.37
CA ILE A 165 17.28 14.12 -18.43
C ILE A 165 18.65 13.85 -17.78
N LEU A 166 19.71 14.59 -18.15
CA LEU A 166 21.09 14.06 -18.12
C LEU A 166 21.72 13.69 -16.75
N HIS A 167 21.22 14.21 -15.62
CA HIS A 167 21.96 14.21 -14.36
C HIS A 167 21.25 13.40 -13.24
N ASN A 168 21.88 13.29 -12.07
CA ASN A 168 21.23 12.74 -10.87
C ASN A 168 20.08 13.69 -10.44
N PHE A 169 19.02 13.17 -9.79
CA PHE A 169 17.85 13.95 -9.30
C PHE A 169 17.08 14.78 -10.37
N THR A 170 17.12 14.35 -11.63
CA THR A 170 16.49 15.04 -12.77
C THR A 170 15.07 14.52 -13.04
N TYR A 171 14.17 15.32 -13.64
CA TYR A 171 12.72 15.04 -13.75
C TYR A 171 12.39 13.63 -14.27
N LEU A 172 12.92 13.24 -15.45
CA LEU A 172 12.65 11.93 -16.07
C LEU A 172 13.47 10.76 -15.49
N ARG A 173 13.99 10.87 -14.26
CA ARG A 173 14.68 9.76 -13.57
C ARG A 173 13.91 9.18 -12.37
N ASP A 174 12.86 9.87 -11.95
CA ASP A 174 11.93 9.46 -10.90
C ASP A 174 10.70 8.81 -11.57
N PRO A 175 10.41 7.50 -11.35
CA PRO A 175 9.31 6.79 -12.01
C PRO A 175 7.94 7.43 -11.83
N TRP A 176 7.70 8.16 -10.74
CA TRP A 176 6.43 8.83 -10.51
C TRP A 176 6.22 10.02 -11.45
N ASN A 177 7.30 10.67 -11.91
CA ASN A 177 7.23 11.72 -12.93
C ASN A 177 7.06 11.13 -14.36
N TRP A 178 7.34 9.85 -14.59
CA TRP A 178 6.97 9.18 -15.85
C TRP A 178 5.45 9.02 -15.96
N LEU A 179 4.77 8.74 -14.84
CA LEU A 179 3.30 8.71 -14.79
C LEU A 179 2.73 10.10 -15.13
N ASP A 180 3.25 11.17 -14.50
CA ASP A 180 2.87 12.55 -14.85
C ASP A 180 3.05 12.86 -16.34
N PHE A 181 4.23 12.52 -16.89
CA PHE A 181 4.55 12.76 -18.30
C PHE A 181 3.64 11.97 -19.25
N ALA A 182 3.36 10.69 -18.95
CA ALA A 182 2.47 9.85 -19.74
C ALA A 182 1.02 10.37 -19.72
N VAL A 183 0.49 10.73 -18.54
CA VAL A 183 -0.85 11.30 -18.37
C VAL A 183 -1.03 12.60 -19.17
N ILE A 184 0.00 13.46 -19.19
CA ILE A 184 -0.03 14.71 -19.95
C ILE A 184 0.14 14.47 -21.45
N GLY A 185 1.05 13.57 -21.86
CA GLY A 185 1.24 13.17 -23.25
C GLY A 185 -0.05 12.61 -23.87
N MET A 186 -0.70 11.66 -23.19
CA MET A 186 -2.00 11.12 -23.63
C MET A 186 -3.09 12.20 -23.64
N SER A 187 -3.09 13.12 -22.68
CA SER A 187 -4.04 14.24 -22.66
C SER A 187 -3.88 15.13 -23.90
N TYR A 188 -2.66 15.51 -24.28
CA TYR A 188 -2.43 16.28 -25.51
C TYR A 188 -2.76 15.49 -26.77
N ILE A 189 -2.51 14.18 -26.81
CA ILE A 189 -2.94 13.31 -27.94
C ILE A 189 -4.47 13.34 -28.09
N THR A 190 -5.24 13.31 -27.00
CA THR A 190 -6.72 13.42 -27.06
C THR A 190 -7.26 14.80 -27.45
N ILE A 191 -6.41 15.83 -27.49
CA ILE A 191 -6.78 17.21 -27.89
C ILE A 191 -6.27 17.52 -29.31
N ALA A 192 -5.12 16.98 -29.70
CA ALA A 192 -4.46 17.28 -30.96
C ALA A 192 -5.01 16.51 -32.18
N ILE A 193 -5.87 15.51 -31.96
CA ILE A 193 -6.39 14.66 -33.04
C ILE A 193 -7.88 14.35 -32.82
N ASP A 194 -8.75 14.93 -33.65
CA ASP A 194 -10.20 14.66 -33.69
C ASP A 194 -10.50 13.27 -34.29
N LEU A 195 -10.11 12.23 -33.55
CA LEU A 195 -10.21 10.85 -33.99
C LEU A 195 -11.60 10.28 -33.76
N GLY A 196 -12.54 10.63 -34.66
CA GLY A 196 -13.90 10.04 -34.70
C GLY A 196 -13.94 8.51 -34.82
N SER A 197 -12.82 7.85 -35.15
CA SER A 197 -12.66 6.39 -35.14
C SER A 197 -12.16 5.82 -33.80
N PHE A 198 -11.36 6.58 -33.03
CA PHE A 198 -10.73 6.09 -31.80
C PHE A 198 -11.44 6.59 -30.54
N SER A 199 -12.74 6.29 -30.42
CA SER A 199 -13.56 6.59 -29.24
C SER A 199 -12.88 6.15 -27.91
N SER A 200 -12.20 5.00 -27.94
CA SER A 200 -11.45 4.43 -26.82
C SER A 200 -10.36 5.34 -26.24
N LEU A 201 -9.83 6.33 -26.99
CA LEU A 201 -8.85 7.27 -26.43
C LEU A 201 -9.44 8.14 -25.30
N ARG A 202 -10.77 8.29 -25.23
CA ARG A 202 -11.44 8.95 -24.11
C ARG A 202 -11.27 8.18 -22.79
N THR A 203 -11.20 6.85 -22.80
CA THR A 203 -11.05 6.07 -21.54
C THR A 203 -9.67 6.24 -20.91
N PHE A 204 -8.63 6.55 -21.71
CA PHE A 204 -7.29 6.87 -21.18
C PHE A 204 -7.25 8.13 -20.31
N ARG A 205 -8.30 8.96 -20.31
CA ARG A 205 -8.46 10.05 -19.33
C ARG A 205 -8.52 9.53 -17.90
N VAL A 206 -8.96 8.29 -17.67
CA VAL A 206 -9.01 7.63 -16.34
C VAL A 206 -7.61 7.52 -15.72
N PHE A 207 -6.53 7.41 -16.52
CA PHE A 207 -5.18 7.39 -15.99
C PHE A 207 -4.78 8.69 -15.26
N ARG A 208 -5.51 9.81 -15.44
CA ARG A 208 -5.38 11.02 -14.61
C ARG A 208 -5.67 10.75 -13.13
N ALA A 209 -6.53 9.79 -12.79
CA ALA A 209 -6.81 9.42 -11.40
C ALA A 209 -5.63 8.71 -10.72
N LEU A 210 -4.82 7.95 -11.47
CA LEU A 210 -3.60 7.29 -10.96
C LEU A 210 -2.53 8.30 -10.51
N LYS A 211 -2.64 9.57 -10.91
CA LYS A 211 -1.80 10.66 -10.42
C LYS A 211 -1.89 10.85 -8.91
N SER A 212 -2.97 10.41 -8.26
CA SER A 212 -3.07 10.32 -6.80
C SER A 212 -1.89 9.57 -6.18
N VAL A 213 -1.46 8.45 -6.77
CA VAL A 213 -0.28 7.67 -6.34
C VAL A 213 1.01 8.48 -6.47
N ALA A 214 1.15 9.28 -7.53
CA ALA A 214 2.34 10.12 -7.75
C ALA A 214 2.45 11.30 -6.75
N VAL A 215 1.35 11.66 -6.07
CA VAL A 215 1.26 12.85 -5.20
C VAL A 215 1.13 12.51 -3.70
N VAL A 216 0.39 11.46 -3.33
CA VAL A 216 0.21 11.04 -1.92
C VAL A 216 1.37 10.12 -1.49
N PRO A 217 2.17 10.46 -0.46
CA PRO A 217 3.37 9.70 -0.12
C PRO A 217 3.09 8.26 0.34
N GLY A 218 2.16 8.05 1.29
CA GLY A 218 1.82 6.70 1.78
C GLY A 218 1.30 5.76 0.68
N LEU A 219 0.62 6.29 -0.34
CA LEU A 219 0.13 5.51 -1.47
C LEU A 219 1.27 5.01 -2.38
N LYS A 220 2.44 5.68 -2.38
CA LYS A 220 3.66 5.17 -3.04
C LYS A 220 4.24 3.98 -2.31
N THR A 221 4.23 3.99 -0.97
CA THR A 221 4.67 2.86 -0.15
C THR A 221 3.79 1.64 -0.41
N ILE A 222 2.46 1.81 -0.38
CA ILE A 222 1.49 0.74 -0.66
C ILE A 222 1.68 0.17 -2.07
N VAL A 223 1.74 1.02 -3.11
CA VAL A 223 1.95 0.55 -4.49
C VAL A 223 3.34 -0.07 -4.70
N GLY A 224 4.36 0.42 -3.98
CA GLY A 224 5.70 -0.18 -3.94
C GLY A 224 5.68 -1.59 -3.36
N ALA A 225 5.00 -1.80 -2.23
CA ALA A 225 4.82 -3.11 -1.60
C ALA A 225 4.04 -4.09 -2.48
N ILE A 226 2.98 -3.62 -3.17
CA ILE A 226 2.23 -4.43 -4.15
C ILE A 226 3.15 -4.84 -5.31
N ILE A 227 3.94 -3.93 -5.86
CA ILE A 227 4.90 -4.21 -6.95
C ILE A 227 6.04 -5.14 -6.49
N TYR A 228 6.42 -5.12 -5.21
CA TYR A 228 7.36 -6.07 -4.63
C TYR A 228 6.74 -7.47 -4.54
N SER A 229 5.54 -7.59 -3.94
CA SER A 229 4.79 -8.84 -3.80
C SER A 229 4.56 -9.54 -5.16
N VAL A 230 4.22 -8.78 -6.20
CA VAL A 230 4.00 -9.32 -7.56
C VAL A 230 5.27 -9.96 -8.16
N LYS A 231 6.47 -9.50 -7.80
CA LYS A 231 7.72 -10.15 -8.26
C LYS A 231 7.90 -11.52 -7.62
N ASN A 232 7.60 -11.64 -6.34
CA ASN A 232 7.71 -12.90 -5.59
C ASN A 232 6.70 -13.96 -6.09
N LEU A 233 5.59 -13.52 -6.70
CA LEU A 233 4.57 -14.37 -7.32
C LEU A 233 4.85 -14.72 -8.80
N PHE A 234 5.94 -14.21 -9.41
CA PHE A 234 6.20 -14.37 -10.83
C PHE A 234 6.49 -15.83 -11.22
N ASP A 235 7.36 -16.52 -10.47
CA ASP A 235 7.72 -17.92 -10.74
C ASP A 235 6.52 -18.86 -10.57
N VAL A 236 5.66 -18.55 -9.59
CA VAL A 236 4.37 -19.23 -9.37
C VAL A 236 3.45 -19.05 -10.58
N THR A 237 3.38 -17.83 -11.09
CA THR A 237 2.56 -17.48 -12.25
C THR A 237 3.06 -18.21 -13.51
N ILE A 238 4.37 -18.38 -13.69
CA ILE A 238 4.91 -19.22 -14.78
C ILE A 238 4.45 -20.67 -14.63
N LEU A 239 4.52 -21.24 -13.42
CA LEU A 239 4.09 -22.62 -13.16
C LEU A 239 2.59 -22.83 -13.44
N THR A 240 1.73 -21.88 -13.04
CA THR A 240 0.27 -21.99 -13.26
C THR A 240 -0.12 -21.75 -14.72
N LEU A 241 0.51 -20.77 -15.41
CA LEU A 241 0.33 -20.57 -16.84
C LEU A 241 0.74 -21.80 -17.66
N PHE A 242 1.82 -22.49 -17.26
CA PHE A 242 2.26 -23.75 -17.87
C PHE A 242 1.28 -24.90 -17.61
N GLY A 243 0.81 -25.08 -16.36
CA GLY A 243 -0.20 -26.08 -16.02
C GLY A 243 -1.51 -25.89 -16.81
N LEU A 244 -1.99 -24.65 -16.92
CA LEU A 244 -3.13 -24.30 -17.76
C LEU A 244 -2.91 -24.63 -19.24
N ALA A 245 -1.72 -24.40 -19.79
CA ALA A 245 -1.42 -24.72 -21.18
C ALA A 245 -1.50 -26.23 -21.47
N LEU A 246 -1.10 -27.09 -20.52
CA LEU A 246 -1.24 -28.54 -20.65
C LEU A 246 -2.71 -28.97 -20.69
N PHE A 247 -3.57 -28.43 -19.80
CA PHE A 247 -5.00 -28.74 -19.82
C PHE A 247 -5.73 -28.13 -21.03
N ALA A 248 -5.28 -26.98 -21.53
CA ALA A 248 -5.77 -26.37 -22.77
C ALA A 248 -5.47 -27.26 -24.00
N LEU A 249 -4.25 -27.81 -24.10
CA LEU A 249 -3.88 -28.75 -25.16
C LEU A 249 -4.68 -30.06 -25.07
N LEU A 250 -4.89 -30.59 -23.87
CA LEU A 250 -5.71 -31.79 -23.66
C LEU A 250 -7.18 -31.54 -24.06
N GLY A 251 -7.77 -30.42 -23.63
CA GLY A 251 -9.14 -30.05 -23.98
C GLY A 251 -9.33 -29.79 -25.48
N LEU A 252 -8.37 -29.12 -26.12
CA LEU A 252 -8.33 -28.93 -27.58
C LEU A 252 -8.38 -30.26 -28.33
N GLN A 253 -7.50 -31.22 -27.98
CA GLN A 253 -7.44 -32.52 -28.67
C GLN A 253 -8.65 -33.44 -28.40
N LEU A 254 -9.35 -33.25 -27.27
CA LEU A 254 -10.56 -34.03 -26.94
C LEU A 254 -11.87 -33.43 -27.50
N TYR A 255 -11.95 -32.10 -27.63
CA TYR A 255 -13.23 -31.40 -27.84
C TYR A 255 -13.28 -30.45 -29.06
N MET A 256 -12.25 -30.40 -29.90
CA MET A 256 -12.26 -29.64 -31.15
C MET A 256 -13.50 -29.97 -32.00
N GLY A 257 -14.31 -28.95 -32.30
CA GLY A 257 -15.56 -29.04 -33.05
C GLY A 257 -16.75 -29.62 -32.28
N VAL A 258 -16.55 -30.24 -31.11
CA VAL A 258 -17.61 -30.95 -30.38
C VAL A 258 -18.71 -30.00 -29.88
N LEU A 259 -18.34 -28.78 -29.46
CA LEU A 259 -19.31 -27.79 -28.95
C LEU A 259 -20.18 -27.13 -30.04
N THR A 260 -19.92 -27.42 -31.31
CA THR A 260 -20.78 -27.01 -32.45
C THR A 260 -21.93 -28.00 -32.71
N GLN A 261 -21.99 -29.15 -32.02
CA GLN A 261 -23.00 -30.18 -32.26
C GLN A 261 -24.42 -29.69 -31.90
N ARG A 262 -25.35 -29.76 -32.87
CA ARG A 262 -26.77 -29.41 -32.72
C ARG A 262 -27.66 -30.39 -33.48
N CYS A 263 -28.93 -30.45 -33.08
CA CYS A 263 -29.96 -31.17 -33.83
C CYS A 263 -30.43 -30.30 -35.01
N ILE A 264 -30.47 -30.88 -36.20
CA ILE A 264 -30.93 -30.23 -37.45
C ILE A 264 -31.99 -31.14 -38.08
N TYR A 265 -33.06 -30.57 -38.63
CA TYR A 265 -34.10 -31.37 -39.31
C TYR A 265 -33.53 -32.17 -40.47
N GLU A 266 -33.97 -33.43 -40.58
CA GLU A 266 -33.68 -34.29 -41.72
C GLU A 266 -34.22 -33.67 -43.03
N ILE A 267 -33.60 -33.98 -44.17
CA ILE A 267 -34.03 -33.43 -45.46
C ILE A 267 -35.25 -34.22 -45.95
N PRO A 268 -36.40 -33.57 -46.24
CA PRO A 268 -37.54 -34.23 -46.87
C PRO A 268 -37.17 -34.85 -48.22
N ASP A 269 -37.56 -36.10 -48.46
CA ASP A 269 -37.22 -36.84 -49.68
C ASP A 269 -37.64 -36.12 -50.98
N GLU A 270 -38.77 -35.41 -50.95
CA GLU A 270 -39.28 -34.58 -52.07
C GLU A 270 -38.25 -33.56 -52.59
N LEU A 271 -37.41 -33.01 -51.71
CA LEU A 271 -36.36 -32.04 -52.07
C LEU A 271 -35.12 -32.71 -52.69
N LEU A 272 -34.92 -34.00 -52.44
CA LEU A 272 -33.87 -34.82 -53.04
C LEU A 272 -34.30 -35.28 -54.44
N GLU A 273 -35.53 -35.76 -54.61
CA GLU A 273 -36.06 -36.24 -55.90
C GLU A 273 -36.14 -35.15 -56.97
N MET A 274 -36.41 -33.88 -56.60
CA MET A 274 -36.41 -32.77 -57.56
C MET A 274 -35.02 -32.43 -58.14
N ASN A 275 -33.93 -32.81 -57.47
CA ASN A 275 -32.56 -32.32 -57.76
C ASN A 275 -31.61 -33.43 -58.24
N ASN A 276 -32.05 -34.18 -59.27
CA ASN A 276 -31.44 -35.36 -59.91
C ASN A 276 -29.98 -35.23 -60.47
N GLY A 277 -29.20 -34.25 -60.02
CA GLY A 277 -27.76 -34.14 -60.32
C GLY A 277 -26.99 -33.17 -59.41
N SER A 278 -27.66 -32.42 -58.53
CA SER A 278 -27.07 -31.36 -57.70
C SER A 278 -27.04 -31.68 -56.20
N VAL A 279 -27.47 -32.87 -55.79
CA VAL A 279 -27.65 -33.37 -54.41
C VAL A 279 -26.68 -32.78 -53.36
N HIS A 280 -25.37 -32.77 -53.61
CA HIS A 280 -24.39 -32.22 -52.65
C HIS A 280 -24.58 -30.72 -52.33
N SER A 281 -25.00 -29.89 -53.30
CA SER A 281 -25.27 -28.47 -53.03
C SER A 281 -26.57 -28.28 -52.23
N VAL A 282 -27.56 -29.17 -52.40
CA VAL A 282 -28.82 -29.17 -51.61
C VAL A 282 -28.54 -29.56 -50.16
N TYR A 283 -27.77 -30.63 -49.92
CA TYR A 283 -27.33 -31.00 -48.57
C TYR A 283 -26.56 -29.85 -47.89
N LYS A 284 -25.67 -29.17 -48.63
CA LYS A 284 -24.88 -28.06 -48.10
C LYS A 284 -25.72 -26.81 -47.82
N SER A 285 -26.69 -26.45 -48.68
CA SER A 285 -27.57 -25.30 -48.42
C SER A 285 -28.57 -25.57 -47.30
N TRP A 286 -29.05 -26.81 -47.16
CA TRP A 286 -29.96 -27.20 -46.08
C TRP A 286 -29.31 -27.10 -44.71
N TYR A 287 -28.13 -27.71 -44.50
CA TYR A 287 -27.49 -27.72 -43.18
C TYR A 287 -26.84 -26.38 -42.78
N ILE A 288 -26.56 -25.48 -43.73
CA ILE A 288 -26.06 -24.11 -43.43
C ILE A 288 -27.21 -23.15 -43.06
N ASN A 289 -28.46 -23.46 -43.40
CA ASN A 289 -29.61 -22.60 -43.11
C ASN A 289 -29.98 -22.65 -41.62
N SER A 290 -29.85 -21.51 -40.92
CA SER A 290 -30.18 -21.40 -39.49
C SER A 290 -31.63 -21.75 -39.16
N SER A 291 -32.57 -21.57 -40.09
CA SER A 291 -33.98 -21.94 -39.91
C SER A 291 -34.22 -23.45 -39.82
N ASN A 292 -33.25 -24.29 -40.18
CA ASN A 292 -33.36 -25.75 -40.16
C ASN A 292 -32.80 -26.37 -38.85
N LEU A 293 -32.20 -25.57 -37.97
CA LEU A 293 -31.74 -26.02 -36.65
C LEU A 293 -32.94 -26.16 -35.70
N TYR A 294 -32.94 -27.20 -34.88
CA TYR A 294 -33.98 -27.40 -33.87
C TYR A 294 -33.77 -26.42 -32.69
N VAL A 295 -34.81 -25.62 -32.41
CA VAL A 295 -34.93 -24.73 -31.25
C VAL A 295 -35.83 -25.41 -30.22
N SER A 296 -35.42 -25.43 -28.95
CA SER A 296 -36.24 -26.02 -27.89
C SER A 296 -37.35 -25.07 -27.45
N GLU A 297 -38.60 -25.57 -27.44
CA GLU A 297 -39.79 -24.83 -26.99
C GLU A 297 -39.70 -24.30 -25.54
N VAL A 298 -38.89 -24.94 -24.69
CA VAL A 298 -38.77 -24.61 -23.26
C VAL A 298 -37.75 -23.51 -22.99
N THR A 299 -36.64 -23.48 -23.74
CA THR A 299 -35.55 -22.50 -23.53
C THR A 299 -35.45 -21.45 -24.64
N ASN A 300 -36.21 -21.61 -25.73
CA ASN A 300 -36.11 -20.81 -26.95
C ASN A 300 -34.67 -20.75 -27.53
N ASP A 301 -33.92 -21.85 -27.36
CA ASP A 301 -32.48 -21.92 -27.62
C ASP A 301 -32.09 -23.20 -28.38
N TYR A 302 -30.95 -23.19 -29.06
CA TYR A 302 -30.50 -24.33 -29.89
C TYR A 302 -30.00 -25.49 -29.03
N ILE A 303 -30.69 -26.64 -29.10
CA ILE A 303 -30.37 -27.78 -28.24
C ILE A 303 -29.07 -28.49 -28.66
N MET A 304 -28.22 -28.80 -27.68
CA MET A 304 -26.98 -29.54 -27.90
C MET A 304 -27.19 -31.06 -27.75
N CYS A 305 -26.48 -31.81 -28.58
CA CYS A 305 -26.63 -33.25 -28.76
C CYS A 305 -25.27 -33.93 -28.93
N GLY A 306 -25.26 -35.26 -28.90
CA GLY A 306 -24.10 -36.06 -29.29
C GLY A 306 -24.48 -37.48 -29.70
N ASN A 307 -23.64 -38.10 -30.53
CA ASN A 307 -23.83 -39.49 -30.98
C ASN A 307 -23.23 -40.54 -30.01
N SER A 308 -22.57 -40.10 -28.94
CA SER A 308 -22.02 -40.98 -27.90
C SER A 308 -23.13 -41.58 -27.02
N SER A 309 -22.93 -42.81 -26.56
CA SER A 309 -23.84 -43.42 -25.58
C SER A 309 -23.93 -42.57 -24.30
N GLY A 310 -25.14 -42.16 -23.93
CA GLY A 310 -25.41 -41.27 -22.79
C GLY A 310 -25.27 -39.77 -23.07
N ALA A 311 -24.92 -39.35 -24.28
CA ALA A 311 -24.98 -37.94 -24.68
C ALA A 311 -26.43 -37.46 -24.89
N GLY A 312 -26.60 -36.16 -25.10
CA GLY A 312 -27.88 -35.54 -25.39
C GLY A 312 -28.48 -36.07 -26.69
N LYS A 313 -29.67 -36.66 -26.61
CA LYS A 313 -30.42 -37.12 -27.79
C LYS A 313 -31.15 -35.97 -28.46
N CYS A 314 -31.34 -36.11 -29.77
CA CYS A 314 -32.23 -35.26 -30.56
C CYS A 314 -33.68 -35.77 -30.53
N PRO A 315 -34.68 -34.89 -30.76
CA PRO A 315 -36.06 -35.31 -31.01
C PRO A 315 -36.20 -36.03 -32.37
N GLU A 316 -37.31 -36.73 -32.55
CA GLU A 316 -37.62 -37.48 -33.78
C GLU A 316 -37.65 -36.56 -35.02
N GLY A 317 -37.16 -37.06 -36.16
CA GLY A 317 -37.01 -36.26 -37.40
C GLY A 317 -35.84 -35.26 -37.41
N THR A 318 -34.92 -35.33 -36.43
CA THR A 318 -33.73 -34.47 -36.40
C THR A 318 -32.44 -35.26 -36.14
N VAL A 319 -31.39 -34.95 -36.93
CA VAL A 319 -30.06 -35.56 -36.84
C VAL A 319 -29.09 -34.67 -36.08
N CYS A 320 -28.20 -35.28 -35.29
CA CYS A 320 -27.13 -34.56 -34.60
C CYS A 320 -25.92 -34.37 -35.53
N LEU A 321 -25.58 -33.12 -35.85
CA LEU A 321 -24.47 -32.77 -36.75
C LEU A 321 -23.56 -31.70 -36.14
N ALA A 322 -22.26 -31.76 -36.47
CA ALA A 322 -21.23 -30.82 -36.05
C ALA A 322 -20.84 -29.87 -37.20
N GLY A 323 -20.27 -28.71 -36.86
CA GLY A 323 -19.63 -27.77 -37.79
C GLY A 323 -20.57 -26.77 -38.48
N PHE A 324 -21.89 -26.92 -38.34
CA PHE A 324 -22.89 -26.06 -38.98
C PHE A 324 -23.42 -24.93 -38.10
N ALA A 325 -23.43 -25.11 -36.77
CA ALA A 325 -23.94 -24.14 -35.81
C ALA A 325 -22.82 -23.35 -35.13
N GLN A 326 -23.12 -22.12 -34.70
CA GLN A 326 -22.20 -21.32 -33.88
C GLN A 326 -22.04 -21.95 -32.48
N ASN A 327 -20.81 -21.87 -31.95
CA ASN A 327 -20.49 -22.30 -30.59
C ASN A 327 -21.30 -21.52 -29.53
N PRO A 328 -21.56 -22.13 -28.35
CA PRO A 328 -22.35 -21.50 -27.28
C PRO A 328 -21.72 -20.22 -26.72
N ASN A 329 -22.53 -19.42 -26.02
CA ASN A 329 -22.15 -18.16 -25.38
C ASN A 329 -21.50 -17.19 -26.39
N HIS A 330 -22.25 -16.81 -27.43
CA HIS A 330 -21.83 -15.98 -28.57
C HIS A 330 -20.59 -16.47 -29.34
N GLY A 331 -20.20 -17.74 -29.16
CA GLY A 331 -19.00 -18.32 -29.75
C GLY A 331 -17.72 -18.19 -28.93
N TYR A 332 -17.80 -17.71 -27.68
CA TYR A 332 -16.62 -17.62 -26.79
C TYR A 332 -16.28 -18.95 -26.10
N THR A 333 -17.27 -19.84 -25.90
CA THR A 333 -17.08 -21.13 -25.23
C THR A 333 -16.77 -22.21 -26.28
N THR A 334 -15.50 -22.39 -26.61
CA THR A 334 -15.03 -23.34 -27.65
C THR A 334 -13.74 -24.05 -27.22
N PHE A 335 -13.51 -25.24 -27.77
CA PHE A 335 -12.21 -25.93 -27.72
C PHE A 335 -11.56 -26.00 -29.11
N ASP A 336 -11.97 -25.15 -30.05
CA ASP A 336 -11.60 -25.29 -31.47
C ASP A 336 -10.24 -24.65 -31.79
N ASN A 337 -9.78 -23.73 -30.93
CA ASN A 337 -8.50 -23.04 -31.04
C ASN A 337 -7.83 -23.02 -29.67
N PHE A 338 -6.49 -23.10 -29.63
CA PHE A 338 -5.73 -23.10 -28.38
C PHE A 338 -6.09 -21.93 -27.45
N GLY A 339 -6.31 -20.71 -27.97
CA GLY A 339 -6.69 -19.56 -27.15
C GLY A 339 -8.04 -19.70 -26.44
N TYR A 340 -9.07 -20.25 -27.11
CA TYR A 340 -10.37 -20.51 -26.47
C TYR A 340 -10.32 -21.73 -25.56
N ALA A 341 -9.57 -22.77 -25.93
CA ALA A 341 -9.32 -23.93 -25.06
C ALA A 341 -8.57 -23.51 -23.77
N TYR A 342 -7.66 -22.54 -23.87
CA TYR A 342 -6.95 -21.94 -22.73
C TYR A 342 -7.86 -21.10 -21.86
N LEU A 343 -8.74 -20.27 -22.45
CA LEU A 343 -9.76 -19.54 -21.71
C LEU A 343 -10.72 -20.50 -20.97
N CYS A 344 -11.11 -21.61 -21.61
CA CYS A 344 -11.92 -22.65 -20.98
C CYS A 344 -11.16 -23.38 -19.86
N ALA A 345 -9.87 -23.70 -20.03
CA ALA A 345 -9.05 -24.29 -18.97
C ALA A 345 -8.87 -23.33 -17.77
N PHE A 346 -8.67 -22.03 -18.03
CA PHE A 346 -8.60 -21.00 -16.99
C PHE A 346 -9.93 -20.91 -16.23
N ARG A 347 -11.06 -20.84 -16.93
CA ARG A 347 -12.42 -20.85 -16.33
C ARG A 347 -12.69 -22.08 -15.46
N LEU A 348 -12.15 -23.25 -15.83
CA LEU A 348 -12.23 -24.46 -15.01
C LEU A 348 -11.33 -24.37 -13.76
N MET A 349 -10.12 -23.83 -13.89
CA MET A 349 -9.23 -23.61 -12.73
C MET A 349 -9.86 -22.63 -11.72
N THR A 350 -10.40 -21.50 -12.18
CA THR A 350 -11.03 -20.47 -11.33
C THR A 350 -12.43 -20.84 -10.85
N GLN A 351 -13.00 -21.95 -11.31
CA GLN A 351 -14.37 -22.40 -11.01
C GLN A 351 -15.46 -21.36 -11.37
N ASP A 352 -15.25 -20.56 -12.42
CA ASP A 352 -16.20 -19.52 -12.83
C ASP A 352 -17.27 -20.09 -13.79
N TYR A 353 -18.51 -20.18 -13.32
CA TYR A 353 -19.65 -20.75 -14.06
C TYR A 353 -19.31 -22.11 -14.70
N TRP A 354 -18.45 -22.89 -14.05
CA TRP A 354 -17.76 -24.06 -14.64
C TRP A 354 -18.73 -25.21 -14.92
N GLU A 355 -19.82 -25.30 -14.15
CA GLU A 355 -20.84 -26.33 -14.24
C GLU A 355 -21.64 -26.23 -15.55
N ASN A 356 -21.80 -25.02 -16.12
CA ASN A 356 -22.36 -24.81 -17.44
C ASN A 356 -21.47 -25.42 -18.54
N LEU A 357 -20.15 -25.15 -18.52
CA LEU A 357 -19.20 -25.75 -19.45
C LEU A 357 -19.16 -27.29 -19.32
N TYR A 358 -19.11 -27.78 -18.08
CA TYR A 358 -19.19 -29.21 -17.75
C TYR A 358 -20.44 -29.88 -18.32
N GLN A 359 -21.64 -29.36 -18.03
CA GLN A 359 -22.91 -29.89 -18.54
C GLN A 359 -22.96 -29.89 -20.07
N ILE A 360 -22.49 -28.81 -20.71
CA ILE A 360 -22.44 -28.66 -22.17
C ILE A 360 -21.51 -29.69 -22.82
N THR A 361 -20.31 -29.90 -22.27
CA THR A 361 -19.37 -30.90 -22.79
C THR A 361 -19.85 -32.33 -22.54
N LEU A 362 -20.46 -32.65 -21.39
CA LEU A 362 -21.03 -33.99 -21.16
C LEU A 362 -22.24 -34.26 -22.05
N ARG A 363 -23.05 -33.24 -22.35
CA ARG A 363 -24.22 -33.35 -23.25
C ARG A 363 -23.82 -33.58 -24.70
N THR A 364 -22.64 -33.13 -25.13
CA THR A 364 -22.14 -33.33 -26.50
C THR A 364 -21.21 -34.56 -26.61
N ALA A 365 -20.16 -34.63 -25.79
CA ALA A 365 -19.19 -35.72 -25.83
C ALA A 365 -19.65 -37.02 -25.15
N GLY A 366 -20.61 -36.96 -24.22
CA GLY A 366 -21.10 -38.09 -23.41
C GLY A 366 -20.53 -38.10 -21.97
N PRO A 367 -21.13 -38.88 -21.04
CA PRO A 367 -20.90 -38.78 -19.60
C PRO A 367 -19.48 -39.17 -19.14
N TRP A 368 -18.81 -40.09 -19.83
CA TRP A 368 -17.46 -40.54 -19.48
C TRP A 368 -16.40 -39.42 -19.47
N ASN A 369 -16.68 -38.31 -20.16
CA ASN A 369 -15.84 -37.11 -20.17
C ASN A 369 -15.75 -36.41 -18.82
N ILE A 370 -16.56 -36.79 -17.83
CA ILE A 370 -16.41 -36.39 -16.42
C ILE A 370 -14.97 -36.55 -15.90
N LEU A 371 -14.22 -37.55 -16.39
CA LEU A 371 -12.83 -37.80 -15.98
C LEU A 371 -11.89 -36.63 -16.33
N PHE A 372 -12.10 -35.95 -17.45
CA PHE A 372 -11.35 -34.74 -17.81
C PHE A 372 -11.60 -33.61 -16.81
N PHE A 373 -12.87 -33.41 -16.42
CA PHE A 373 -13.26 -32.37 -15.47
C PHE A 373 -12.78 -32.69 -14.06
N ILE A 374 -12.88 -33.94 -13.59
CA ILE A 374 -12.33 -34.37 -12.29
C ILE A 374 -10.81 -34.10 -12.24
N LEU A 375 -10.06 -34.49 -13.28
CA LEU A 375 -8.61 -34.30 -13.33
C LEU A 375 -8.25 -32.81 -13.36
N ASN A 376 -8.94 -32.00 -14.17
CA ASN A 376 -8.68 -30.56 -14.30
C ASN A 376 -9.08 -29.77 -13.03
N ILE A 377 -10.22 -30.08 -12.40
CA ILE A 377 -10.62 -29.47 -11.12
C ILE A 377 -9.65 -29.86 -9.99
N PHE A 378 -9.19 -31.12 -9.93
CA PHE A 378 -8.22 -31.56 -8.91
C PHE A 378 -6.82 -30.97 -9.11
N MET A 379 -6.23 -31.14 -10.30
CA MET A 379 -4.85 -30.69 -10.58
C MET A 379 -4.75 -29.20 -10.89
N GLY A 380 -5.81 -28.59 -11.43
CA GLY A 380 -5.89 -27.15 -11.69
C GLY A 380 -6.35 -26.41 -10.45
N SER A 381 -7.63 -26.54 -10.10
CA SER A 381 -8.22 -25.72 -9.03
C SER A 381 -7.66 -26.08 -7.63
N PHE A 382 -7.81 -27.33 -7.18
CA PHE A 382 -7.40 -27.72 -5.82
C PHE A 382 -5.89 -27.69 -5.57
N TYR A 383 -5.06 -27.87 -6.61
CA TYR A 383 -3.60 -27.81 -6.45
C TYR A 383 -3.00 -26.44 -6.78
N LEU A 384 -3.28 -25.84 -7.94
CA LEU A 384 -2.62 -24.58 -8.34
C LEU A 384 -3.11 -23.38 -7.52
N ILE A 385 -4.40 -23.29 -7.16
CA ILE A 385 -4.89 -22.17 -6.32
C ILE A 385 -4.32 -22.26 -4.91
N ASN A 386 -4.31 -23.45 -4.29
CA ASN A 386 -3.72 -23.61 -2.96
C ASN A 386 -2.20 -23.38 -2.97
N LEU A 387 -1.51 -23.71 -4.06
CA LEU A 387 -0.08 -23.39 -4.25
C LEU A 387 0.14 -21.87 -4.39
N ILE A 388 -0.73 -21.16 -5.11
CA ILE A 388 -0.71 -19.68 -5.13
C ILE A 388 -0.94 -19.12 -3.72
N LEU A 389 -1.99 -19.56 -3.02
CA LEU A 389 -2.33 -19.07 -1.68
C LEU A 389 -1.19 -19.29 -0.67
N ALA A 390 -0.55 -20.46 -0.70
CA ALA A 390 0.59 -20.77 0.17
C ALA A 390 1.80 -19.86 -0.10
N ILE A 391 2.08 -19.51 -1.37
CA ILE A 391 3.23 -18.64 -1.70
C ILE A 391 2.89 -17.16 -1.50
N VAL A 392 1.63 -16.75 -1.70
CA VAL A 392 1.12 -15.43 -1.26
C VAL A 392 1.34 -15.29 0.25
N ALA A 393 0.92 -16.27 1.05
CA ALA A 393 1.12 -16.25 2.50
C ALA A 393 2.60 -16.14 2.89
N MET A 394 3.48 -17.01 2.35
CA MET A 394 4.93 -16.91 2.63
C MET A 394 5.53 -15.56 2.20
N SER A 395 5.07 -14.96 1.09
CA SER A 395 5.54 -13.65 0.64
C SER A 395 5.02 -12.48 1.48
N TYR A 396 3.87 -12.66 2.13
CA TYR A 396 3.27 -11.70 3.05
C TYR A 396 3.92 -11.78 4.43
N ASP A 397 4.13 -12.99 4.96
CA ASP A 397 4.85 -13.23 6.22
C ASP A 397 6.26 -12.62 6.21
N GLU A 398 6.97 -12.71 5.07
CA GLU A 398 8.31 -12.13 4.94
C GLU A 398 8.28 -10.60 4.86
N LEU A 399 7.34 -10.02 4.09
CA LEU A 399 7.14 -8.58 4.01
C LEU A 399 6.71 -7.99 5.38
N GLN A 400 5.90 -8.72 6.15
CA GLN A 400 5.48 -8.35 7.49
C GLN A 400 6.68 -8.26 8.44
N ARG A 401 7.62 -9.24 8.39
CA ARG A 401 8.89 -9.17 9.16
C ARG A 401 9.77 -8.00 8.73
N GLU A 402 9.93 -7.75 7.43
CA GLU A 402 10.71 -6.61 6.92
C GLU A 402 10.17 -5.25 7.42
N LEU A 403 8.86 -5.14 7.65
CA LEU A 403 8.22 -3.95 8.23
C LEU A 403 8.41 -3.88 9.75
N GLU A 404 8.12 -4.97 10.47
CA GLU A 404 8.26 -5.05 11.94
C GLU A 404 9.69 -4.77 12.41
N GLU A 405 10.71 -5.31 11.72
CA GLU A 405 12.13 -4.98 12.00
C GLU A 405 12.42 -3.49 11.76
N LEU A 406 11.87 -2.91 10.70
CA LEU A 406 12.07 -1.51 10.35
C LEU A 406 11.35 -0.56 11.31
N GLU A 407 10.26 -0.98 11.95
CA GLU A 407 9.55 -0.26 13.01
C GLU A 407 10.25 -0.38 14.37
N ALA A 408 10.68 -1.58 14.77
CA ALA A 408 11.52 -1.77 15.94
C ALA A 408 12.80 -0.92 15.89
N LEU A 409 13.44 -0.80 14.71
CA LEU A 409 14.61 0.05 14.49
C LEU A 409 14.31 1.57 14.57
N LYS A 410 13.09 2.02 14.27
CA LYS A 410 12.66 3.42 14.51
C LYS A 410 12.45 3.65 16.01
N ALA A 411 11.70 2.77 16.66
CA ALA A 411 11.35 2.88 18.08
C ALA A 411 12.60 2.92 18.97
N ALA A 412 13.58 2.05 18.71
CA ALA A 412 14.86 2.05 19.41
C ALA A 412 15.67 3.35 19.20
N GLU A 413 15.66 3.95 18.00
CA GLU A 413 16.32 5.24 17.75
C GLU A 413 15.62 6.40 18.47
N ILE A 414 14.28 6.37 18.58
CA ILE A 414 13.50 7.37 19.33
C ILE A 414 13.76 7.26 20.84
N ALA A 415 13.83 6.04 21.39
CA ALA A 415 14.13 5.80 22.80
C ALA A 415 15.52 6.35 23.19
N VAL A 416 16.57 5.96 22.46
CA VAL A 416 17.95 6.44 22.71
C VAL A 416 18.07 7.96 22.55
N PHE A 417 17.32 8.58 21.63
CA PHE A 417 17.29 10.04 21.50
C PHE A 417 16.63 10.72 22.71
N LYS A 418 15.52 10.16 23.21
CA LYS A 418 14.80 10.68 24.39
C LYS A 418 15.67 10.61 25.65
N GLU A 419 16.36 9.48 25.88
CA GLU A 419 17.31 9.33 26.99
C GLU A 419 18.45 10.37 26.93
N ALA A 420 18.96 10.65 25.73
CA ALA A 420 20.00 11.67 25.53
C ALA A 420 19.48 13.11 25.77
N GLU A 421 18.22 13.41 25.40
CA GLU A 421 17.57 14.69 25.68
C GLU A 421 17.33 14.89 27.19
N GLU A 422 16.87 13.85 27.89
CA GLU A 422 16.68 13.86 29.34
C GLU A 422 18.02 14.08 30.09
N ALA A 423 19.10 13.42 29.65
CA ALA A 423 20.45 13.63 30.19
C ALA A 423 20.99 15.06 29.97
N LEU A 424 20.76 15.66 28.79
CA LEU A 424 21.12 17.06 28.51
C LEU A 424 20.26 18.07 29.29
N GLY A 425 19.01 17.72 29.58
CA GLY A 425 18.09 18.51 30.40
C GLY A 425 18.57 18.69 31.86
N ASP A 426 19.25 17.71 32.43
CA ASP A 426 19.78 17.80 33.80
C ASP A 426 21.12 18.55 33.90
N VAL A 427 22.01 18.43 32.91
CA VAL A 427 23.23 19.27 32.82
C VAL A 427 22.87 20.76 32.83
N SER A 428 21.75 21.12 32.20
CA SER A 428 21.23 22.49 32.14
C SER A 428 20.78 23.06 33.51
N LYS A 429 20.59 22.21 34.53
CA LYS A 429 20.19 22.63 35.90
C LYS A 429 21.39 22.87 36.83
N VAL A 430 22.58 22.36 36.50
CA VAL A 430 23.76 22.43 37.38
C VAL A 430 24.41 23.82 37.38
N ASN A 431 24.32 24.56 36.26
CA ASN A 431 25.02 25.85 36.08
C ASN A 431 24.18 27.10 36.45
N PHE A 432 23.33 27.03 37.49
CA PHE A 432 22.65 28.22 38.03
C PHE A 432 22.59 28.28 39.57
N SER A 433 23.71 28.08 40.26
CA SER A 433 23.87 28.56 41.64
C SER A 433 25.33 28.83 42.03
N SER A 434 25.60 30.05 42.54
CA SER A 434 26.90 30.55 43.07
C SER A 434 28.09 30.60 42.09
N SER A 435 29.03 31.56 42.18
CA SER A 435 29.07 32.81 42.96
C SER A 435 30.00 33.85 42.31
N SER A 436 29.78 35.14 42.60
CA SER A 436 30.66 36.24 42.22
C SER A 436 32.02 36.20 42.93
N GLY A 437 33.11 36.32 42.17
CA GLY A 437 34.48 36.51 42.66
C GLY A 437 35.39 36.97 41.50
N VAL A 438 36.43 37.74 41.80
CA VAL A 438 37.37 38.31 40.81
C VAL A 438 38.74 37.68 41.01
N ASP A 439 39.39 37.23 39.94
CA ASP A 439 40.79 37.55 39.63
C ASP A 439 41.26 36.96 38.28
N ASN A 440 42.23 37.64 37.66
CA ASN A 440 43.03 37.22 36.50
C ASN A 440 44.50 37.45 36.93
N PRO A 441 45.50 36.60 36.58
CA PRO A 441 45.83 36.44 35.15
C PRO A 441 46.52 35.12 34.69
N SER A 442 46.50 34.91 33.36
CA SER A 442 47.52 34.26 32.51
C SER A 442 48.49 33.17 33.04
N PHE A 443 48.51 32.01 32.37
CA PHE A 443 49.75 31.27 32.12
C PHE A 443 49.79 30.66 30.69
N LYS A 444 50.93 30.05 30.32
CA LYS A 444 51.32 29.73 28.94
C LYS A 444 51.01 28.31 28.46
N PHE A 445 51.08 28.15 27.14
CA PHE A 445 51.51 26.93 26.43
C PHE A 445 52.89 26.46 26.91
N ASP A 446 53.13 25.15 26.93
CA ASP A 446 54.41 24.51 26.54
C ASP A 446 54.10 23.04 26.15
N GLU A 447 54.83 22.50 25.17
CA GLU A 447 54.84 21.07 24.83
C GLU A 447 56.00 20.38 25.57
N ASP A 448 55.86 19.12 26.02
CA ASP A 448 56.86 18.07 25.75
C ASP A 448 56.53 16.67 26.36
N VAL A 449 56.68 15.65 25.50
CA VAL A 449 57.30 14.32 25.70
C VAL A 449 57.30 13.65 27.10
N ALA A 450 56.67 12.47 27.23
CA ALA A 450 57.35 11.19 27.57
C ALA A 450 56.42 9.95 27.67
N LEU A 451 56.91 8.79 27.20
CA LEU A 451 56.42 7.44 27.53
C LEU A 451 57.45 6.70 28.42
N PRO A 452 57.02 5.82 29.34
CA PRO A 452 57.84 4.72 29.87
C PRO A 452 57.44 3.34 29.29
N PHE A 453 58.28 2.33 29.44
CA PHE A 453 58.20 1.02 28.75
C PHE A 453 58.65 -0.16 29.65
N THR A 454 58.73 -1.38 29.08
CA THR A 454 59.20 -2.68 29.64
C THR A 454 58.15 -3.49 30.43
N GLN A 455 58.13 -4.83 30.46
CA GLN A 455 59.07 -5.93 30.09
C GLN A 455 58.22 -7.20 29.72
N SER A 456 58.59 -8.24 28.94
CA SER A 456 59.59 -8.51 27.89
C SER A 456 59.34 -9.91 27.23
N SER A 457 60.34 -10.53 26.57
CA SER A 457 60.35 -11.82 25.81
C SER A 457 59.57 -11.85 24.47
N ILE A 458 60.08 -12.24 23.27
CA ILE A 458 61.04 -13.27 22.76
C ILE A 458 60.33 -14.63 22.56
N SER A 459 60.27 -15.31 21.38
CA SER A 459 60.88 -15.07 20.04
C SER A 459 60.32 -15.99 18.91
N ASN A 460 60.46 -15.57 17.63
CA ASN A 460 60.59 -16.40 16.41
C ASN A 460 59.41 -17.34 16.00
N THR A 461 59.22 -17.83 14.75
CA THR A 461 60.03 -17.79 13.51
C THR A 461 59.13 -17.77 12.25
N SER A 462 59.72 -17.63 11.06
CA SER A 462 59.08 -17.68 9.73
C SER A 462 58.43 -19.02 9.34
N ASN A 463 57.47 -18.99 8.40
CA ASN A 463 57.61 -19.63 7.07
C ASN A 463 56.45 -19.29 6.10
N LEU A 464 56.55 -19.75 4.85
CA LEU A 464 55.80 -19.30 3.67
C LEU A 464 54.85 -20.40 3.13
N GLU A 465 53.93 -19.97 2.26
CA GLU A 465 53.50 -20.67 1.02
C GLU A 465 52.21 -21.54 0.99
N PHE A 466 51.67 -21.65 -0.24
CA PHE A 466 50.59 -22.50 -0.77
C PHE A 466 49.11 -22.38 -0.28
N LEU A 467 48.30 -21.74 -1.14
CA LEU A 467 46.98 -22.26 -1.57
C LEU A 467 47.19 -23.17 -2.81
N PRO A 468 46.29 -24.12 -3.15
CA PRO A 468 45.18 -23.81 -4.07
C PRO A 468 43.88 -24.61 -3.69
N PRO A 469 42.89 -24.95 -4.55
CA PRO A 469 41.49 -24.58 -4.25
C PRO A 469 40.46 -25.73 -4.30
N LEU A 470 39.19 -25.43 -3.99
CA LEU A 470 38.01 -25.95 -4.72
C LEU A 470 36.72 -25.17 -4.34
N ASN A 471 35.71 -25.23 -5.21
CA ASN A 471 34.50 -24.37 -5.17
C ASN A 471 33.27 -25.07 -4.57
N GLY A 472 32.26 -24.31 -4.13
CA GLY A 472 30.87 -24.80 -4.12
C GLY A 472 29.92 -24.26 -3.05
N GLY A 473 29.66 -22.95 -2.99
CA GLY A 473 28.59 -22.39 -2.15
C GLY A 473 28.57 -20.86 -2.18
N ILE A 474 27.39 -20.25 -2.31
CA ILE A 474 27.21 -18.79 -2.37
C ILE A 474 26.30 -18.35 -1.23
N GLU A 475 26.88 -17.70 -0.23
CA GLU A 475 26.19 -17.03 0.87
C GLU A 475 26.67 -15.57 0.98
N PRO A 476 25.78 -14.58 1.12
CA PRO A 476 26.18 -13.18 1.30
C PRO A 476 26.65 -12.92 2.75
N LYS A 477 27.96 -12.84 2.96
CA LYS A 477 28.52 -12.58 4.30
C LYS A 477 28.31 -11.14 4.76
N LEU A 478 27.28 -10.99 5.60
CA LEU A 478 27.24 -10.28 6.90
C LEU A 478 28.27 -9.17 7.15
N THR A 479 27.76 -7.99 7.51
CA THR A 479 28.53 -6.77 7.84
C THR A 479 29.31 -6.85 9.17
N ASN A 480 30.38 -6.03 9.25
CA ASN A 480 31.25 -5.75 10.40
C ASN A 480 30.97 -6.48 11.74
N HIS A 481 31.67 -7.60 11.95
CA HIS A 481 31.61 -8.40 13.18
C HIS A 481 32.33 -7.77 14.41
N ARG A 482 32.56 -6.44 14.43
CA ARG A 482 33.17 -5.71 15.56
C ARG A 482 32.16 -4.84 16.28
N ASP A 483 31.41 -4.04 15.52
CA ASP A 483 30.39 -3.14 16.06
C ASP A 483 29.29 -3.94 16.78
N LEU A 484 28.97 -5.13 16.27
CA LEU A 484 28.01 -6.09 16.84
C LEU A 484 28.53 -6.82 18.10
N LEU A 485 29.85 -6.86 18.35
CA LEU A 485 30.39 -7.37 19.63
C LEU A 485 30.29 -6.29 20.71
N ILE A 486 30.72 -5.06 20.41
CA ILE A 486 30.66 -3.92 21.35
C ILE A 486 29.22 -3.71 21.84
N LEU A 487 28.23 -3.75 20.95
CA LEU A 487 26.82 -3.64 21.33
C LEU A 487 26.35 -4.80 22.23
N LYS A 488 26.88 -6.01 22.02
CA LYS A 488 26.47 -7.21 22.75
C LYS A 488 27.11 -7.30 24.14
N ASP A 489 28.34 -6.82 24.28
CA ASP A 489 29.01 -6.71 25.58
C ASP A 489 28.33 -5.65 26.46
N VAL A 490 27.92 -4.51 25.90
CA VAL A 490 27.10 -3.49 26.60
C VAL A 490 25.74 -4.06 27.06
N ILE A 491 25.07 -4.85 26.20
CA ILE A 491 23.80 -5.52 26.57
C ILE A 491 24.02 -6.57 27.69
N ASN A 492 25.18 -7.22 27.74
CA ASN A 492 25.52 -8.18 28.79
C ASN A 492 25.86 -7.49 30.14
N GLU A 493 26.50 -6.31 30.13
CA GLU A 493 26.74 -5.55 31.37
C GLU A 493 25.42 -5.04 31.98
N VAL A 494 24.51 -4.48 31.16
CA VAL A 494 23.22 -3.94 31.64
C VAL A 494 22.28 -5.03 32.19
N SER A 495 22.40 -6.28 31.72
CA SER A 495 21.49 -7.37 32.09
C SER A 495 21.89 -8.18 33.34
N MET A 496 23.05 -7.89 33.96
CA MET A 496 23.49 -8.60 35.17
C MET A 496 23.01 -7.99 36.50
N ASP A 497 22.73 -6.68 36.54
CA ASP A 497 22.65 -5.94 37.81
C ASP A 497 21.27 -6.00 38.53
N GLN A 498 20.26 -6.63 37.92
CA GLN A 498 18.90 -6.69 38.49
C GLN A 498 18.56 -7.95 39.30
N HIS A 499 19.44 -8.95 39.38
CA HIS A 499 19.08 -10.27 39.94
C HIS A 499 19.55 -10.58 41.39
N ILE A 500 19.76 -9.57 42.25
CA ILE A 500 20.00 -9.77 43.70
C ILE A 500 19.19 -8.83 44.62
N ARG A 501 17.91 -9.17 44.86
CA ARG A 501 17.29 -9.25 46.20
C ARG A 501 15.82 -9.69 46.17
N HIS A 502 15.48 -10.69 46.99
CA HIS A 502 14.11 -11.03 47.41
C HIS A 502 14.00 -10.89 48.93
N GLU A 503 12.91 -10.31 49.43
CA GLU A 503 12.17 -10.66 50.67
C GLU A 503 12.91 -10.58 52.04
N ASN A 504 12.31 -10.33 53.22
CA ASN A 504 10.98 -9.91 53.73
C ASN A 504 11.20 -9.54 55.25
N PRO A 505 10.18 -9.22 56.10
CA PRO A 505 9.14 -8.19 56.07
C PRO A 505 9.20 -7.25 57.33
N SER A 506 8.11 -6.51 57.64
CA SER A 506 7.90 -5.54 58.78
C SER A 506 8.74 -4.23 58.70
N ASP A 507 8.22 -3.04 59.06
CA ASP A 507 7.42 -2.70 60.25
C ASP A 507 6.52 -1.42 60.13
N TYR A 508 5.62 -1.21 61.11
CA TYR A 508 4.71 -0.07 61.43
C TYR A 508 4.32 1.07 60.42
N ASN A 509 3.01 1.12 60.13
CA ASN A 509 2.08 2.27 60.16
C ASN A 509 2.52 3.72 59.76
N GLY A 510 1.98 4.19 58.64
CA GLY A 510 0.71 4.95 58.72
C GLY A 510 0.69 6.46 58.38
N ARG A 511 0.05 6.79 57.24
CA ARG A 511 -0.95 7.87 57.13
C ARG A 511 -1.78 7.74 55.85
N LEU A 512 -3.07 8.04 55.93
CA LEU A 512 -3.93 8.26 54.76
C LEU A 512 -3.56 9.59 54.09
N ASN A 513 -3.63 9.63 52.76
CA ASN A 513 -4.53 10.56 52.09
C ASN A 513 -4.81 10.10 50.64
N ASN A 514 -6.00 10.45 50.16
CA ASN A 514 -6.58 9.99 48.90
C ASN A 514 -5.86 10.57 47.67
N ASN A 515 -5.83 9.82 46.57
CA ASN A 515 -6.50 10.14 45.29
C ASN A 515 -6.04 9.18 44.16
N GLY A 516 -6.86 9.07 43.10
CA GLY A 516 -6.45 8.50 41.81
C GLY A 516 -6.65 6.99 41.66
N PHE A 517 -7.65 6.61 40.86
CA PHE A 517 -7.72 5.30 40.20
C PHE A 517 -7.24 5.51 38.77
N ASP A 518 -5.96 5.28 38.51
CA ASP A 518 -5.37 5.47 37.18
C ASP A 518 -5.82 4.36 36.22
N LEU A 519 -6.79 4.68 35.37
CA LEU A 519 -7.11 3.89 34.19
C LEU A 519 -5.95 3.98 33.19
N ARG A 520 -5.09 2.97 33.21
CA ARG A 520 -4.05 2.74 32.21
C ARG A 520 -4.68 2.26 30.90
N GLU A 521 -5.11 3.20 30.07
CA GLU A 521 -5.42 2.93 28.67
C GLU A 521 -4.11 2.57 27.94
N ASN A 522 -4.04 1.36 27.38
CA ASN A 522 -3.00 1.00 26.43
C ASN A 522 -3.41 1.52 25.03
N GLU A 523 -3.28 2.83 24.79
CA GLU A 523 -3.31 3.33 23.41
C GLU A 523 -1.99 2.98 22.71
N SER A 524 -2.07 2.39 21.52
CA SER A 524 -0.93 2.18 20.63
C SER A 524 -0.55 3.51 19.96
N GLU A 525 0.63 4.06 20.27
CA GLU A 525 1.13 5.36 19.77
C GLU A 525 1.56 5.35 18.28
N GLU A 526 0.71 4.82 17.39
CA GLU A 526 0.97 4.76 15.94
C GLU A 526 -0.23 5.24 15.09
N ASP A 527 -0.71 6.48 15.28
CA ASP A 527 -1.46 7.21 14.21
C ASP A 527 -1.72 8.76 14.41
N GLU A 528 -0.85 9.54 15.08
CA GLU A 528 -1.00 11.02 15.15
C GLU A 528 0.27 11.83 14.79
N ASP A 529 0.62 11.90 13.50
CA ASP A 529 1.48 12.97 12.95
C ASP A 529 0.95 13.61 11.63
N SER A 530 -0.34 13.45 11.35
CA SER A 530 -1.06 14.18 10.28
C SER A 530 -2.41 14.73 10.73
N MET A 531 -2.46 15.22 11.98
CA MET A 531 -3.67 15.72 12.61
C MET A 531 -3.49 17.15 13.14
N THR A 532 -4.38 18.06 12.75
CA THR A 532 -4.11 19.50 12.86
C THR A 532 -4.09 20.05 14.29
N ILE A 533 -3.36 21.16 14.50
CA ILE A 533 -3.33 21.98 15.72
C ILE A 533 -4.75 22.29 16.26
N PHE A 534 -5.75 22.35 15.38
CA PHE A 534 -7.15 22.57 15.75
C PHE A 534 -7.72 21.42 16.60
N LYS A 535 -7.37 20.15 16.33
CA LYS A 535 -7.81 19.00 17.13
C LYS A 535 -7.17 19.00 18.52
N ARG A 536 -5.86 19.30 18.64
CA ARG A 536 -5.20 19.48 19.95
C ARG A 536 -5.79 20.63 20.78
N LYS A 537 -6.27 21.72 20.14
CA LYS A 537 -7.06 22.76 20.82
C LYS A 537 -8.46 22.28 21.19
N GLY A 538 -9.15 21.57 20.28
CA GLY A 538 -10.46 20.99 20.51
C GLY A 538 -10.47 20.03 21.71
N ILE A 539 -9.52 19.09 21.78
CA ILE A 539 -9.36 18.14 22.89
C ILE A 539 -9.08 18.87 24.21
N LYS A 540 -8.20 19.88 24.22
CA LYS A 540 -7.97 20.68 25.44
C LYS A 540 -9.22 21.44 25.90
N VAL A 541 -10.00 21.99 24.97
CA VAL A 541 -11.29 22.65 25.28
C VAL A 541 -12.33 21.63 25.74
N LEU A 542 -12.44 20.45 25.11
CA LEU A 542 -13.33 19.38 25.57
C LEU A 542 -12.95 18.87 26.97
N LYS A 543 -11.65 18.71 27.25
CA LYS A 543 -11.19 18.28 28.59
C LYS A 543 -11.49 19.32 29.66
N GLN A 544 -11.25 20.61 29.37
CA GLN A 544 -11.66 21.71 30.25
C GLN A 544 -13.19 21.81 30.42
N LEU A 545 -13.97 21.53 29.37
CA LEU A 545 -15.44 21.46 29.47
C LEU A 545 -15.88 20.24 30.30
N GLY A 546 -15.24 19.08 30.16
CA GLY A 546 -15.51 17.90 30.99
C GLY A 546 -15.19 18.15 32.46
N GLU A 547 -14.04 18.77 32.75
CA GLU A 547 -13.65 19.20 34.11
C GLU A 547 -14.66 20.21 34.70
N ILE A 548 -15.25 21.09 33.90
CA ILE A 548 -16.25 22.08 34.34
C ILE A 548 -17.67 21.50 34.49
N PHE A 549 -18.09 20.59 33.60
CA PHE A 549 -19.47 20.09 33.57
C PHE A 549 -19.69 18.78 34.33
N CYS A 550 -18.69 17.90 34.43
CA CYS A 550 -18.83 16.59 35.07
C CYS A 550 -18.36 16.55 36.54
N ILE A 551 -17.50 17.47 36.98
CA ILE A 551 -16.92 17.46 38.34
C ILE A 551 -17.71 18.40 39.28
N TRP A 552 -18.78 17.88 39.89
CA TRP A 552 -19.65 18.62 40.81
C TRP A 552 -19.28 18.41 42.31
N ASP A 553 -18.03 18.71 42.67
CA ASP A 553 -17.50 18.55 44.04
C ASP A 553 -18.21 19.41 45.11
N CYS A 554 -19.06 20.34 44.69
CA CYS A 554 -19.72 21.36 45.52
C CYS A 554 -20.66 20.81 46.61
N CYS A 555 -21.05 19.53 46.59
CA CYS A 555 -22.09 19.00 47.46
C CYS A 555 -21.75 17.61 48.05
N LYS A 556 -21.70 17.52 49.38
CA LYS A 556 -21.50 16.24 50.10
C LYS A 556 -22.58 15.18 49.84
N VAL A 557 -23.78 15.59 49.46
CA VAL A 557 -24.86 14.66 49.07
C VAL A 557 -24.59 14.08 47.68
N TRP A 558 -24.04 14.88 46.76
CA TRP A 558 -23.65 14.41 45.42
C TRP A 558 -22.47 13.44 45.48
N ILE A 559 -21.41 13.76 46.25
CA ILE A 559 -20.25 12.86 46.41
C ILE A 559 -20.69 11.52 47.03
N ARG A 560 -21.60 11.53 48.01
CA ARG A 560 -22.18 10.29 48.56
C ARG A 560 -23.05 9.51 47.58
N PHE A 561 -23.66 10.20 46.62
CA PHE A 561 -24.46 9.57 45.57
C PHE A 561 -23.57 8.98 44.47
N SER A 562 -22.48 9.65 44.08
CA SER A 562 -21.51 9.11 43.13
C SER A 562 -20.68 7.95 43.72
N GLU A 563 -20.35 7.97 45.02
CA GLU A 563 -19.79 6.81 45.74
C GLU A 563 -20.70 5.57 45.62
N VAL A 564 -22.02 5.74 45.77
CA VAL A 564 -23.00 4.65 45.66
C VAL A 564 -23.21 4.21 44.20
N LEU A 565 -23.29 5.15 43.25
CA LEU A 565 -23.40 4.83 41.83
C LEU A 565 -22.16 4.08 41.33
N ALA A 566 -20.95 4.45 41.76
CA ALA A 566 -19.74 3.73 41.38
C ALA A 566 -19.77 2.26 41.84
N VAL A 567 -20.24 1.99 43.06
CA VAL A 567 -20.40 0.62 43.57
C VAL A 567 -21.44 -0.19 42.76
N ILE A 568 -22.44 0.46 42.16
CA ILE A 568 -23.43 -0.20 41.29
C ILE A 568 -22.88 -0.41 39.88
N VAL A 569 -22.26 0.59 39.27
CA VAL A 569 -21.75 0.53 37.88
C VAL A 569 -20.54 -0.39 37.75
N PHE A 570 -19.70 -0.51 38.78
CA PHE A 570 -18.59 -1.46 38.82
C PHE A 570 -18.96 -2.83 39.42
N ASP A 571 -20.26 -3.13 39.61
CA ASP A 571 -20.70 -4.47 40.01
C ASP A 571 -20.73 -5.41 38.78
N PRO A 572 -20.00 -6.54 38.78
CA PRO A 572 -20.01 -7.50 37.67
C PRO A 572 -21.40 -8.11 37.39
N PHE A 573 -22.34 -8.07 38.34
CA PHE A 573 -23.73 -8.48 38.09
C PHE A 573 -24.52 -7.44 37.28
N VAL A 574 -24.15 -6.16 37.32
CA VAL A 574 -24.72 -5.11 36.47
C VAL A 574 -24.18 -5.23 35.05
N ASP A 575 -22.87 -5.45 34.88
CA ASP A 575 -22.26 -5.73 33.57
C ASP A 575 -22.84 -7.01 32.92
N LEU A 576 -23.03 -8.09 33.71
CA LEU A 576 -23.73 -9.29 33.25
C LEU A 576 -25.19 -9.01 32.83
N SER A 577 -25.85 -8.04 33.47
CA SER A 577 -27.22 -7.65 33.13
C SER A 577 -27.26 -6.79 31.85
N ILE A 578 -26.31 -5.88 31.67
CA ILE A 578 -26.17 -5.05 30.46
C ILE A 578 -25.83 -5.93 29.25
N THR A 579 -24.86 -6.83 29.38
CA THR A 579 -24.49 -7.76 28.31
C THR A 579 -25.64 -8.70 27.93
N LEU A 580 -26.43 -9.19 28.90
CA LEU A 580 -27.65 -9.95 28.62
C LEU A 580 -28.70 -9.09 27.90
N CYS A 581 -28.93 -7.83 28.32
CA CYS A 581 -29.82 -6.91 27.62
C CYS A 581 -29.37 -6.65 26.17
N ILE A 582 -28.06 -6.51 25.91
CA ILE A 582 -27.51 -6.37 24.56
C ILE A 582 -27.79 -7.63 23.73
N VAL A 583 -27.54 -8.83 24.28
CA VAL A 583 -27.80 -10.10 23.57
C VAL A 583 -29.28 -10.28 23.25
N VAL A 584 -30.19 -9.98 24.18
CA VAL A 584 -31.64 -10.09 23.92
C VAL A 584 -32.13 -9.01 22.95
N ASN A 585 -31.57 -7.79 23.00
CA ASN A 585 -31.86 -6.75 22.00
C ASN A 585 -31.41 -7.17 20.58
N VAL A 586 -30.24 -7.79 20.45
CA VAL A 586 -29.77 -8.37 19.18
C VAL A 586 -30.69 -9.51 18.70
N LEU A 587 -31.17 -10.37 19.61
CA LEU A 587 -32.16 -11.39 19.26
C LEU A 587 -33.50 -10.78 18.81
N PHE A 588 -33.96 -9.69 19.44
CA PHE A 588 -35.17 -8.97 19.00
C PHE A 588 -34.99 -8.38 17.58
N MET A 589 -33.82 -7.80 17.28
CA MET A 589 -33.48 -7.36 15.92
C MET A 589 -33.37 -8.52 14.92
N MET A 590 -33.01 -9.74 15.34
CA MET A 590 -33.04 -10.94 14.49
C MET A 590 -34.44 -11.53 14.30
N PHE A 591 -35.37 -11.30 15.23
CA PHE A 591 -36.77 -11.72 15.11
C PHE A 591 -37.65 -10.75 14.32
N ASP A 592 -37.21 -9.50 14.11
CA ASP A 592 -37.84 -8.58 13.18
C ASP A 592 -37.58 -9.04 11.73
N HIS A 593 -38.66 -9.45 11.05
CA HIS A 593 -38.60 -10.05 9.72
C HIS A 593 -39.70 -9.50 8.83
N TYR A 594 -39.39 -9.33 7.54
CA TYR A 594 -40.35 -8.86 6.56
C TYR A 594 -41.46 -9.90 6.35
N ASN A 595 -42.67 -9.58 6.85
CA ASN A 595 -43.94 -10.32 6.72
C ASN A 595 -43.83 -11.75 6.13
N ILE A 596 -43.51 -12.72 6.99
CA ILE A 596 -43.75 -14.14 6.68
C ILE A 596 -45.20 -14.42 7.10
N GLU A 597 -46.08 -14.47 6.11
CA GLU A 597 -47.53 -14.46 6.24
C GLU A 597 -48.12 -15.81 6.66
N TYR A 598 -48.94 -15.85 7.72
CA TYR A 598 -49.99 -16.86 7.95
C TYR A 598 -51.11 -16.37 8.91
N ASP A 599 -51.85 -15.33 8.51
CA ASP A 599 -53.28 -15.21 8.88
C ASP A 599 -54.02 -14.34 7.84
N ALA A 600 -55.34 -14.52 7.71
CA ALA A 600 -56.18 -14.00 6.63
C ALA A 600 -56.35 -12.46 6.58
N ASN A 601 -55.60 -11.71 7.40
CA ASN A 601 -55.59 -10.25 7.47
C ASN A 601 -54.23 -9.62 7.11
N GLY A 602 -53.23 -10.41 6.65
CA GLY A 602 -52.08 -9.89 5.90
C GLY A 602 -51.01 -9.13 6.69
N GLY A 603 -50.45 -9.70 7.77
CA GLY A 603 -49.28 -9.14 8.44
C GLY A 603 -48.73 -9.98 9.59
N MET A 604 -47.51 -9.64 10.05
CA MET A 604 -46.92 -10.13 11.31
C MET A 604 -47.96 -10.03 12.45
N SER A 605 -48.07 -11.07 13.29
CA SER A 605 -49.07 -11.09 14.36
C SER A 605 -48.97 -9.86 15.25
N MET A 606 -50.12 -9.26 15.57
CA MET A 606 -50.18 -8.01 16.34
C MET A 606 -49.48 -8.14 17.70
N GLU A 607 -49.50 -9.34 18.30
CA GLU A 607 -48.80 -9.67 19.53
C GLU A 607 -47.28 -9.64 19.37
N MET A 608 -46.72 -10.25 18.32
CA MET A 608 -45.28 -10.22 18.06
C MET A 608 -44.80 -8.81 17.71
N ASN A 609 -45.56 -8.08 16.88
CA ASN A 609 -45.26 -6.71 16.50
C ASN A 609 -45.26 -5.76 17.72
N ASN A 610 -46.23 -5.92 18.62
CA ASN A 610 -46.27 -5.20 19.90
C ASN A 610 -45.14 -5.64 20.85
N LEU A 611 -44.79 -6.92 20.89
CA LEU A 611 -43.68 -7.44 21.70
C LEU A 611 -42.34 -6.86 21.27
N LEU A 612 -42.05 -6.84 19.96
CA LEU A 612 -40.84 -6.23 19.41
C LEU A 612 -40.76 -4.72 19.71
N LYS A 613 -41.85 -3.98 19.50
CA LYS A 613 -41.94 -2.55 19.84
C LYS A 613 -41.73 -2.28 21.34
N ASN A 614 -42.40 -3.05 22.20
CA ASN A 614 -42.25 -2.92 23.65
C ASN A 614 -40.86 -3.32 24.13
N GLY A 615 -40.24 -4.32 23.49
CA GLY A 615 -38.84 -4.69 23.69
C GLY A 615 -37.89 -3.54 23.35
N ASN A 616 -38.07 -2.89 22.19
CA ASN A 616 -37.25 -1.75 21.81
C ASN A 616 -37.37 -0.57 22.81
N TYR A 617 -38.57 -0.31 23.35
CA TYR A 617 -38.72 0.67 24.44
C TYR A 617 -38.04 0.23 25.74
N PHE A 618 -38.11 -1.06 26.08
CA PHE A 618 -37.43 -1.62 27.25
C PHE A 618 -35.90 -1.52 27.14
N PHE A 619 -35.31 -1.93 26.01
CA PHE A 619 -33.86 -1.84 25.79
C PHE A 619 -33.40 -0.39 25.71
N TYR A 620 -34.14 0.51 25.06
CA TYR A 620 -33.83 1.93 25.05
C TYR A 620 -33.80 2.53 26.47
N TYR A 621 -34.73 2.14 27.35
CA TYR A 621 -34.74 2.62 28.73
C TYR A 621 -33.60 2.03 29.59
N ASN A 622 -33.27 0.75 29.43
CA ASN A 622 -32.23 0.08 30.23
C ASN A 622 -30.80 0.30 29.72
N ILE A 623 -30.59 0.86 28.52
CA ILE A 623 -29.27 1.18 27.94
C ILE A 623 -28.96 2.69 28.06
N CYS A 624 -29.94 3.52 28.43
CA CYS A 624 -29.76 4.94 28.77
C CYS A 624 -29.56 5.21 30.28
N ILE A 625 -29.34 4.16 31.08
CA ILE A 625 -29.07 4.20 32.53
C ILE A 625 -27.67 3.64 32.78
#